data_AF-A0A2S8ZJK2-F1
#
_entry.id   AF-A0A2S8ZJK2-F1
#
_cell.length_a   1.000
_cell.length_b   1.000
_cell.length_c   1.000
_cell.angle_alpha   90.00
_cell.angle_beta   90.00
_cell.angle_gamma   90.00
#
_symmetry.space_group_name_H-M   'P 1'
#
loop_
_entity.id
_entity.type
_entity.pdbx_description
1 polymer ?
#
loop_
_entity_poly.entity_id
_entity_poly.type
_entity_poly.pdbx_seq_one_letter_code
_entity_poly.pdbx_strand_id
1 'polypeptide(L)'
;MKRMRRTIHGVLVIGLTVLLGLGAGGALAPPAYAASGFTGTVSIAHLNDVHGNVFETATEIGYARIGGYVDQLRADNPNTLFLDAGDTFSGSKYTAIDRGASIVPIVNTLGIDAMAAGNHEFSYGSSYLQELASRLDHPMLAGNIVYSATGQPVLPGYAIVTLPNGMKAGVIGISAPASATMGSQDVGYRDAIATTQALVDEVTGQGVDLVIGLMHLGDQDPTMTSLKVADAVTGMNLLIDGHSHTALPQGRLQNGTLIVQTGEFGRNLGVVDLGIVDGKVTSAAARLVSRAEMANAPEKPETKAAVEAFRTVSDAYFAAPIGSTSVLLEGTRDIVRTQETALGNMFADAITAATGTEITLLPAGYVGGRMQPGPITRGDVLTLSRAPTAVTKKVFTGAELLRLLNSLYASFPTPSGSFAQVSGLSVVLDPDGTTSRVHRVQVAGKPLDPNTNYTVVTTTGVASGFEGTVLAEYPGVTEMLSDYIVARSPVAPVIEGRITRKAAGEPTEPGGPGTPSPSPSPAPSGSPTTSPTPAPASGGSIGSGGDPVASGRLAATGSEDPWLVSLLAGGGILAGLLLLVAARRRRKDIGTR
;
A
#
# COMPACT_ATOMS: atom_id res chain seq x y z
N MET A 1 -7.56 76.36 61.75
CA MET A 1 -6.44 75.57 61.19
C MET A 1 -6.22 74.37 62.10
N LYS A 2 -7.03 73.31 61.92
CA LYS A 2 -6.68 71.99 61.34
C LYS A 2 -5.66 71.17 62.14
N ARG A 3 -6.15 70.18 62.88
CA ARG A 3 -5.70 68.76 62.88
C ARG A 3 -6.68 67.95 63.75
N MET A 4 -7.79 67.44 63.20
CA MET A 4 -7.97 66.23 62.38
C MET A 4 -8.08 64.94 63.23
N ARG A 5 -9.33 64.68 63.63
CA ARG A 5 -10.03 63.38 63.81
C ARG A 5 -9.80 62.49 62.55
N ARG A 6 -9.94 61.16 62.50
CA ARG A 6 -10.57 60.13 63.35
C ARG A 6 -10.30 58.73 62.73
N THR A 7 -10.31 57.72 63.59
CA THR A 7 -10.88 56.35 63.42
C THR A 7 -10.29 55.37 62.40
N ILE A 8 -9.81 54.23 62.90
CA ILE A 8 -9.65 52.95 62.18
C ILE A 8 -10.69 51.97 62.74
N HIS A 9 -11.46 51.36 61.84
CA HIS A 9 -12.39 50.24 62.09
C HIS A 9 -11.61 48.91 62.08
N GLY A 10 -12.04 47.98 62.94
CA GLY A 10 -11.32 46.74 63.24
C GLY A 10 -11.53 45.58 62.29
N VAL A 11 -10.79 44.50 62.55
CA VAL A 11 -11.01 43.10 62.15
C VAL A 11 -10.23 42.21 63.15
N LEU A 12 -10.75 41.00 63.38
CA LEU A 12 -10.08 39.79 63.90
C LEU A 12 -9.90 39.67 65.42
N VAL A 13 -10.62 38.73 66.04
CA VAL A 13 -10.02 37.53 66.68
C VAL A 13 -11.07 36.42 66.71
N ILE A 14 -10.66 35.27 66.18
CA ILE A 14 -11.27 33.95 66.24
C ILE A 14 -10.85 33.27 67.56
N GLY A 15 -11.75 32.47 68.13
CA GLY A 15 -11.45 31.43 69.12
C GLY A 15 -12.32 31.60 70.37
N LEU A 16 -12.92 30.58 70.95
CA LEU A 16 -12.82 29.13 70.80
C LEU A 16 -13.92 28.60 71.74
N THR A 17 -14.90 27.85 71.25
CA THR A 17 -15.75 27.07 72.15
C THR A 17 -16.17 25.77 71.48
N VAL A 18 -15.45 24.72 71.88
CA VAL A 18 -15.84 23.32 71.79
C VAL A 18 -17.17 23.15 72.54
N LEU A 19 -18.17 22.58 71.88
CA LEU A 19 -19.31 21.96 72.55
C LEU A 19 -19.60 20.63 71.87
N LEU A 20 -19.02 19.61 72.48
CA LEU A 20 -19.38 18.20 72.35
C LEU A 20 -20.83 18.01 72.78
N GLY A 21 -21.60 17.30 71.95
CA GLY A 21 -22.79 16.59 72.37
C GLY A 21 -23.97 16.78 71.44
N LEU A 22 -24.16 15.85 70.49
CA LEU A 22 -25.49 15.46 69.99
C LEU A 22 -25.40 14.20 69.12
N GLY A 23 -26.09 13.16 69.58
CA GLY A 23 -26.91 12.30 68.73
C GLY A 23 -26.21 11.22 67.91
N ALA A 24 -26.20 10.00 68.44
CA ALA A 24 -26.20 8.79 67.64
C ALA A 24 -27.50 8.70 66.83
N GLY A 25 -27.56 9.41 65.70
CA GLY A 25 -28.52 9.17 64.63
C GLY A 25 -27.79 8.47 63.51
N GLY A 26 -27.91 7.14 63.44
CA GLY A 26 -27.48 6.39 62.26
C GLY A 26 -28.33 6.83 61.08
N ALA A 27 -27.85 7.83 60.34
CA ALA A 27 -28.35 8.13 59.02
C ALA A 27 -28.00 6.94 58.13
N LEU A 28 -28.96 6.03 57.96
CA LEU A 28 -28.94 5.06 56.87
C LEU A 28 -28.81 5.88 55.59
N ALA A 29 -27.61 5.90 55.01
CA ALA A 29 -27.45 6.36 53.65
C ALA A 29 -28.47 5.59 52.80
N PRO A 30 -29.28 6.27 51.97
CA PRO A 30 -30.15 5.56 51.04
C PRO A 30 -29.27 4.57 50.26
N PRO A 31 -29.77 3.34 49.99
CA PRO A 31 -29.02 2.38 49.19
C PRO A 31 -28.59 3.11 47.91
N ALA A 32 -27.30 3.10 47.62
CA ALA A 32 -26.79 3.58 46.36
C ALA A 32 -27.46 2.71 45.30
N TYR A 33 -28.54 3.22 44.69
CA TYR A 33 -29.03 2.68 43.44
C TYR A 33 -27.85 2.80 42.48
N ALA A 34 -27.20 1.69 42.17
CA ALA A 34 -26.29 1.63 41.04
C ALA A 34 -27.06 2.23 39.87
N ALA A 35 -26.55 3.33 39.31
CA ALA A 35 -27.17 3.94 38.15
C ALA A 35 -27.30 2.82 37.09
N SER A 36 -28.51 2.53 36.64
CA SER A 36 -28.71 1.56 35.57
C SER A 36 -27.88 2.00 34.37
N GLY A 37 -27.14 1.06 33.77
CA GLY A 37 -26.33 1.31 32.60
C GLY A 37 -27.15 1.85 31.43
N PHE A 38 -26.46 2.48 30.48
CA PHE A 38 -27.09 3.05 29.30
C PHE A 38 -27.95 2.01 28.56
N THR A 39 -29.11 2.44 28.08
CA THR A 39 -29.99 1.64 27.20
C THR A 39 -30.35 2.48 25.99
N GLY A 40 -30.07 1.98 24.79
CA GLY A 40 -30.21 2.72 23.54
C GLY A 40 -29.31 2.16 22.44
N THR A 41 -28.95 3.00 21.47
CA THR A 41 -28.11 2.59 20.33
C THR A 41 -26.78 3.32 20.34
N VAL A 42 -25.69 2.59 20.14
CA VAL A 42 -24.38 3.13 19.74
C VAL A 42 -24.16 2.80 18.28
N SER A 43 -23.89 3.80 17.46
CA SER A 43 -23.66 3.62 16.02
C SER A 43 -22.16 3.71 15.72
N ILE A 44 -21.70 2.93 14.73
CA ILE A 44 -20.32 2.95 14.26
C ILE A 44 -20.34 3.08 12.75
N ALA A 45 -19.90 4.23 12.25
CA ALA A 45 -19.54 4.40 10.86
C ALA A 45 -18.11 3.89 10.65
N HIS A 46 -17.82 3.25 9.52
CA HIS A 46 -16.45 2.82 9.24
C HIS A 46 -16.08 2.76 7.75
N LEU A 47 -14.78 2.85 7.49
CA LEU A 47 -14.13 2.66 6.19
C LEU A 47 -12.95 1.68 6.30
N ASN A 48 -12.48 1.21 5.15
CA ASN A 48 -11.23 0.47 4.97
C ASN A 48 -10.78 0.60 3.50
N ASP A 49 -9.48 0.45 3.24
CA ASP A 49 -8.90 0.29 1.89
C ASP A 49 -9.28 1.41 0.91
N VAL A 50 -9.34 2.67 1.38
CA VAL A 50 -9.72 3.81 0.51
C VAL A 50 -8.60 4.11 -0.51
N HIS A 51 -7.36 3.82 -0.17
CA HIS A 51 -6.20 3.99 -1.02
C HIS A 51 -6.00 5.40 -1.61
N GLY A 52 -6.38 6.43 -0.84
CA GLY A 52 -6.34 7.82 -1.28
C GLY A 52 -7.35 8.20 -2.37
N ASN A 53 -8.36 7.36 -2.64
CA ASN A 53 -9.48 7.69 -3.52
C ASN A 53 -10.47 8.64 -2.82
N VAL A 54 -10.03 9.88 -2.60
CA VAL A 54 -10.79 10.89 -1.85
C VAL A 54 -11.86 11.61 -2.68
N PHE A 55 -11.79 11.48 -4.00
CA PHE A 55 -12.67 12.16 -4.94
C PHE A 55 -13.99 11.40 -5.14
N GLU A 56 -15.07 12.16 -5.28
CA GLU A 56 -16.35 11.60 -5.74
C GLU A 56 -16.28 11.27 -7.24
N THR A 57 -16.77 10.08 -7.59
CA THR A 57 -16.90 9.62 -8.98
C THR A 57 -18.29 8.98 -9.19
N ALA A 58 -18.46 8.27 -10.33
CA ALA A 58 -19.65 7.44 -10.55
C ALA A 58 -19.76 6.26 -9.57
N THR A 59 -18.64 5.76 -9.05
CA THR A 59 -18.58 4.56 -8.19
C THR A 59 -18.10 4.87 -6.78
N GLU A 60 -17.21 5.85 -6.60
CA GLU A 60 -16.65 6.25 -5.31
C GLU A 60 -17.45 7.40 -4.69
N ILE A 61 -17.76 7.31 -3.39
CA ILE A 61 -18.60 8.27 -2.65
C ILE A 61 -17.92 9.63 -2.52
N GLY A 62 -16.59 9.63 -2.34
CA GLY A 62 -15.79 10.81 -2.05
C GLY A 62 -15.88 11.24 -0.58
N TYR A 63 -14.75 11.69 -0.03
CA TYR A 63 -14.63 12.04 1.39
C TYR A 63 -15.51 13.20 1.83
N ALA A 64 -15.76 14.18 0.95
CA ALA A 64 -16.66 15.29 1.26
C ALA A 64 -18.07 14.80 1.64
N ARG A 65 -18.61 13.88 0.85
CA ARG A 65 -19.94 13.30 1.06
C ARG A 65 -19.98 12.30 2.21
N ILE A 66 -18.92 11.49 2.36
CA ILE A 66 -18.78 10.61 3.53
C ILE A 66 -18.80 11.43 4.82
N GLY A 67 -17.98 12.47 4.92
CA GLY A 67 -17.92 13.34 6.10
C GLY A 67 -19.25 13.98 6.42
N GLY A 68 -20.01 14.43 5.41
CA GLY A 68 -21.31 15.06 5.64
C GLY A 68 -22.39 14.05 6.07
N TYR A 69 -22.37 12.84 5.52
CA TYR A 69 -23.25 11.76 5.98
C TYR A 69 -22.92 11.32 7.41
N VAL A 70 -21.63 11.22 7.78
CA VAL A 70 -21.21 10.91 9.16
C VAL A 70 -21.64 12.02 10.13
N ASP A 71 -21.52 13.29 9.75
CA ASP A 71 -22.02 14.41 10.57
C ASP A 71 -23.54 14.33 10.75
N GLN A 72 -24.29 13.90 9.72
CA GLN A 72 -25.73 13.64 9.84
C GLN A 72 -26.03 12.48 10.80
N LEU A 73 -25.30 11.36 10.71
CA LEU A 73 -25.44 10.24 11.64
C LEU A 73 -25.19 10.68 13.10
N ARG A 74 -24.17 11.52 13.33
CA ARG A 74 -23.88 12.09 14.65
C ARG A 74 -24.95 13.06 15.16
N ALA A 75 -25.60 13.80 14.25
CA ALA A 75 -26.72 14.66 14.60
C ALA A 75 -27.96 13.84 15.02
N ASP A 76 -28.23 12.74 14.32
CA ASP A 76 -29.36 11.84 14.60
C ASP A 76 -29.09 10.96 15.85
N ASN A 77 -27.85 10.50 16.04
CA ASN A 77 -27.38 9.76 17.21
C ASN A 77 -26.01 10.30 17.68
N PRO A 78 -25.96 11.09 18.76
CA PRO A 78 -24.70 11.60 19.31
C PRO A 78 -23.70 10.51 19.74
N ASN A 79 -24.17 9.28 20.00
CA ASN A 79 -23.32 8.14 20.35
C ASN A 79 -22.83 7.41 19.08
N THR A 80 -22.26 8.17 18.13
CA THR A 80 -21.74 7.65 16.87
C THR A 80 -20.23 7.80 16.78
N LEU A 81 -19.53 6.67 16.61
CA LEU A 81 -18.10 6.62 16.29
C LEU A 81 -17.88 6.60 14.78
N PHE A 82 -16.74 7.12 14.33
CA PHE A 82 -16.25 6.95 12.97
C PHE A 82 -14.83 6.39 12.97
N LEU A 83 -14.64 5.20 12.40
CA LEU A 83 -13.38 4.45 12.43
C LEU A 83 -12.87 4.13 11.02
N ASP A 84 -11.56 4.08 10.84
CA ASP A 84 -10.93 3.70 9.55
C ASP A 84 -9.98 2.52 9.76
N ALA A 85 -10.19 1.42 9.03
CA ALA A 85 -9.43 0.20 9.21
C ALA A 85 -8.10 0.17 8.44
N GLY A 86 -7.62 1.30 7.91
CA GLY A 86 -6.30 1.42 7.30
C GLY A 86 -6.27 1.34 5.77
N ASP A 87 -5.07 1.37 5.21
CA ASP A 87 -4.78 1.54 3.78
C ASP A 87 -5.38 2.84 3.21
N THR A 88 -5.13 3.94 3.92
CA THR A 88 -5.65 5.27 3.61
C THR A 88 -4.67 6.08 2.76
N PHE A 89 -3.36 5.98 3.03
CA PHE A 89 -2.35 6.93 2.54
C PHE A 89 -1.57 6.49 1.30
N SER A 90 -1.89 5.34 0.72
CA SER A 90 -1.20 4.83 -0.48
C SER A 90 -2.14 4.06 -1.41
N GLY A 91 -1.69 3.70 -2.62
CA GLY A 91 -2.42 2.80 -3.53
C GLY A 91 -3.10 3.50 -4.71
N SER A 92 -3.11 4.84 -4.74
CA SER A 92 -3.53 5.61 -5.92
C SER A 92 -2.40 6.43 -6.51
N LYS A 93 -2.53 6.79 -7.79
CA LYS A 93 -1.62 7.74 -8.47
C LYS A 93 -1.50 9.07 -7.71
N TYR A 94 -2.57 9.48 -7.03
CA TYR A 94 -2.63 10.72 -6.26
C TYR A 94 -1.73 10.66 -5.03
N THR A 95 -1.80 9.57 -4.27
CA THR A 95 -0.94 9.35 -3.10
C THR A 95 0.54 9.19 -3.48
N ALA A 96 0.84 8.73 -4.70
CA ALA A 96 2.22 8.60 -5.15
C ALA A 96 2.93 9.94 -5.38
N ILE A 97 2.19 11.05 -5.57
CA ILE A 97 2.77 12.39 -5.81
C ILE A 97 3.66 12.82 -4.65
N ASP A 98 3.18 12.64 -3.43
CA ASP A 98 3.81 13.13 -2.20
C ASP A 98 3.79 12.09 -1.07
N ARG A 99 3.68 10.81 -1.45
CA ARG A 99 3.66 9.67 -0.53
C ARG A 99 2.49 9.70 0.47
N GLY A 100 1.39 10.35 0.11
CA GLY A 100 0.16 10.40 0.91
C GLY A 100 0.08 11.59 1.85
N ALA A 101 1.10 12.45 1.91
CA ALA A 101 1.13 13.61 2.81
C ALA A 101 -0.04 14.58 2.62
N SER A 102 -0.57 14.70 1.39
CA SER A 102 -1.72 15.55 1.07
C SER A 102 -3.08 14.95 1.49
N ILE A 103 -3.14 13.66 1.83
CA ILE A 103 -4.37 13.02 2.33
C ILE A 103 -4.61 13.37 3.80
N VAL A 104 -3.54 13.51 4.60
CA VAL A 104 -3.59 13.88 6.03
C VAL A 104 -4.53 15.06 6.33
N PRO A 105 -4.38 16.24 5.70
CA PRO A 105 -5.27 17.36 5.98
C PRO A 105 -6.74 17.09 5.60
N ILE A 106 -7.01 16.19 4.65
CA ILE A 106 -8.38 15.81 4.27
C ILE A 106 -8.99 14.92 5.36
N VAL A 107 -8.29 13.86 5.77
CA VAL A 107 -8.83 12.92 6.79
C VAL A 107 -9.03 13.59 8.15
N ASN A 108 -8.21 14.57 8.50
CA ASN A 108 -8.40 15.36 9.72
C ASN A 108 -9.73 16.12 9.73
N THR A 109 -10.28 16.49 8.57
CA THR A 109 -11.60 17.16 8.51
C THR A 109 -12.78 16.23 8.74
N LEU A 110 -12.60 14.91 8.61
CA LEU A 110 -13.69 13.95 8.68
C LEU A 110 -14.20 13.75 10.11
N GLY A 111 -13.32 13.96 11.11
CA GLY A 111 -13.61 13.63 12.50
C GLY A 111 -13.61 12.12 12.72
N ILE A 112 -12.57 11.42 12.25
CA ILE A 112 -12.31 10.02 12.59
C ILE A 112 -11.91 9.96 14.07
N ASP A 113 -12.43 8.98 14.81
CA ASP A 113 -12.16 8.79 16.23
C ASP A 113 -10.90 7.93 16.47
N ALA A 114 -10.65 6.94 15.61
CA ALA A 114 -9.42 6.16 15.57
C ALA A 114 -9.23 5.49 14.21
N MET A 115 -7.98 5.23 13.85
CA MET A 115 -7.59 4.61 12.58
C MET A 115 -6.64 3.44 12.85
N ALA A 116 -6.74 2.33 12.14
CA ALA A 116 -5.70 1.31 12.12
C ALA A 116 -4.65 1.64 11.04
N ALA A 117 -3.41 1.25 11.27
CA ALA A 117 -2.44 1.19 10.16
C ALA A 117 -2.67 -0.10 9.38
N GLY A 118 -2.82 0.00 8.06
CA GLY A 118 -2.77 -1.14 7.17
C GLY A 118 -1.35 -1.46 6.71
N ASN A 119 -1.20 -2.48 5.85
CA ASN A 119 0.14 -2.85 5.36
C ASN A 119 0.71 -1.76 4.44
N HIS A 120 -0.14 -1.00 3.76
CA HIS A 120 0.31 0.03 2.83
C HIS A 120 0.80 1.30 3.53
N GLU A 121 0.40 1.56 4.76
CA GLU A 121 0.97 2.65 5.59
C GLU A 121 2.49 2.51 5.81
N PHE A 122 3.02 1.28 5.73
CA PHE A 122 4.45 0.99 5.88
C PHE A 122 5.25 1.08 4.57
N SER A 123 4.61 1.40 3.43
CA SER A 123 5.22 1.39 2.09
C SER A 123 6.45 2.30 1.98
N TYR A 124 6.52 3.37 2.77
CA TYR A 124 7.60 4.35 2.76
C TYR A 124 8.45 4.34 4.03
N GLY A 125 8.40 3.26 4.80
CA GLY A 125 9.17 3.10 6.03
C GLY A 125 8.43 3.52 7.29
N SER A 126 8.74 2.85 8.40
CA SER A 126 8.18 3.12 9.74
C SER A 126 8.35 4.57 10.18
N SER A 127 9.49 5.20 9.84
CA SER A 127 9.80 6.59 10.20
C SER A 127 8.87 7.58 9.50
N TYR A 128 8.54 7.33 8.23
CA TYR A 128 7.61 8.18 7.50
C TYR A 128 6.16 7.95 7.96
N LEU A 129 5.80 6.72 8.30
CA LEU A 129 4.52 6.42 8.94
C LEU A 129 4.34 7.22 10.24
N GLN A 130 5.36 7.26 11.10
CA GLN A 130 5.34 8.08 12.33
C GLN A 130 5.12 9.57 12.03
N GLU A 131 5.77 10.09 10.99
CA GLU A 131 5.59 11.48 10.55
C GLU A 131 4.12 11.74 10.17
N LEU A 132 3.52 10.88 9.34
CA LEU A 132 2.10 11.00 8.98
C LEU A 132 1.19 10.88 10.20
N ALA A 133 1.41 9.88 11.05
CA ALA A 133 0.62 9.63 12.26
C ALA A 133 0.65 10.83 13.22
N SER A 134 1.82 11.47 13.38
CA SER A 134 1.98 12.66 14.24
C SER A 134 1.20 13.91 13.75
N ARG A 135 0.75 13.91 12.50
CA ARG A 135 0.00 15.00 11.87
C ARG A 135 -1.50 14.73 11.85
N LEU A 136 -1.96 13.58 12.34
CA LEU A 136 -3.37 13.24 12.45
C LEU A 136 -3.98 13.84 13.72
N ASP A 137 -5.24 14.26 13.62
CA ASP A 137 -6.02 14.76 14.76
C ASP A 137 -6.63 13.61 15.61
N HIS A 138 -6.32 12.36 15.26
CA HIS A 138 -6.83 11.13 15.86
C HIS A 138 -5.72 10.08 15.95
N PRO A 139 -5.82 9.11 16.89
CA PRO A 139 -4.81 8.07 17.03
C PRO A 139 -4.83 7.10 15.84
N MET A 140 -3.65 6.77 15.35
CA MET A 140 -3.40 5.63 14.48
C MET A 140 -2.89 4.44 15.30
N LEU A 141 -3.43 3.25 15.09
CA LEU A 141 -3.28 2.09 15.97
C LEU A 141 -2.66 0.90 15.25
N ALA A 142 -1.71 0.22 15.88
CA ALA A 142 -1.12 -1.03 15.41
C ALA A 142 -0.39 -1.77 16.55
N GLY A 143 -1.13 -2.54 17.36
CA GLY A 143 -0.64 -3.13 18.61
C GLY A 143 0.33 -4.29 18.45
N ASN A 144 0.31 -4.96 17.29
CA ASN A 144 1.18 -6.09 16.98
C ASN A 144 2.46 -5.70 16.23
N ILE A 145 2.70 -4.40 15.98
CA ILE A 145 3.86 -3.92 15.23
C ILE A 145 4.91 -3.34 16.16
N VAL A 146 6.15 -3.80 16.05
CA VAL A 146 7.27 -3.35 16.87
C VAL A 146 8.50 -3.02 16.04
N TYR A 147 9.39 -2.18 16.56
CA TYR A 147 10.73 -2.06 15.99
C TYR A 147 11.54 -3.33 16.30
N SER A 148 12.08 -3.99 15.26
CA SER A 148 12.83 -5.24 15.39
C SER A 148 14.04 -5.13 16.32
N ALA A 149 14.69 -3.96 16.33
CA ALA A 149 15.88 -3.72 17.15
C ALA A 149 15.58 -3.60 18.66
N THR A 150 14.38 -3.15 19.04
CA THR A 150 14.07 -2.78 20.44
C THR A 150 12.88 -3.52 21.03
N GLY A 151 12.04 -4.14 20.19
CA GLY A 151 10.77 -4.73 20.58
C GLY A 151 9.71 -3.72 21.04
N GLN A 152 9.98 -2.41 20.94
CA GLN A 152 9.04 -1.36 21.33
C GLN A 152 7.94 -1.20 20.28
N PRO A 153 6.69 -0.90 20.69
CA PRO A 153 5.61 -0.63 19.74
C PRO A 153 5.97 0.48 18.77
N VAL A 154 5.60 0.31 17.50
CA VAL A 154 5.69 1.41 16.52
C VAL A 154 4.55 2.38 16.79
N LEU A 155 3.31 1.90 16.81
CA LEU A 155 2.13 2.71 17.11
C LEU A 155 1.48 2.25 18.42
N PRO A 156 0.61 3.08 19.04
CA PRO A 156 -0.25 2.64 20.13
C PRO A 156 -1.06 1.40 19.73
N GLY A 157 -1.28 0.48 20.67
CA GLY A 157 -2.09 -0.72 20.42
C GLY A 157 -3.59 -0.51 20.51
N TYR A 158 -4.02 0.52 21.23
CA TYR A 158 -5.44 0.83 21.42
C TYR A 158 -5.66 2.32 21.72
N ALA A 159 -6.92 2.75 21.63
CA ALA A 159 -7.42 4.01 22.15
C ALA A 159 -8.72 3.77 22.93
N ILE A 160 -8.99 4.61 23.95
CA ILE A 160 -10.29 4.60 24.66
C ILE A 160 -11.03 5.88 24.31
N VAL A 161 -12.20 5.74 23.69
CA VAL A 161 -13.08 6.85 23.32
C VAL A 161 -14.26 6.89 24.28
N THR A 162 -14.50 8.03 24.92
CA THR A 162 -15.68 8.22 25.79
C THR A 162 -16.81 8.85 24.99
N LEU A 163 -17.94 8.16 24.90
CA LEU A 163 -19.13 8.60 24.18
C LEU A 163 -19.93 9.63 25.00
N PRO A 164 -20.78 10.46 24.37
CA PRO A 164 -21.60 11.45 25.08
C PRO A 164 -22.54 10.86 26.14
N ASN A 165 -22.98 9.61 25.97
CA ASN A 165 -23.76 8.88 26.98
C ASN A 165 -22.93 8.36 28.17
N GLY A 166 -21.62 8.61 28.20
CA GLY A 166 -20.69 8.19 29.25
C GLY A 166 -20.08 6.80 29.07
N MET A 167 -20.51 6.02 28.07
CA MET A 167 -19.89 4.72 27.78
C MET A 167 -18.48 4.89 27.22
N LYS A 168 -17.60 3.94 27.50
CA LYS A 168 -16.22 3.90 27.00
C LYS A 168 -16.06 2.79 25.96
N ALA A 169 -15.58 3.13 24.78
CA ALA A 169 -15.19 2.20 23.74
C ALA A 169 -13.67 2.04 23.70
N GLY A 170 -13.17 0.83 23.98
CA GLY A 170 -11.79 0.44 23.71
C GLY A 170 -11.65 -0.04 22.26
N VAL A 171 -10.91 0.73 21.45
CA VAL A 171 -10.63 0.42 20.05
C VAL A 171 -9.21 -0.15 19.95
N ILE A 172 -9.06 -1.39 19.48
CA ILE A 172 -7.80 -2.13 19.44
C ILE A 172 -7.32 -2.26 17.99
N GLY A 173 -6.13 -1.76 17.68
CA GLY A 173 -5.55 -1.80 16.34
C GLY A 173 -4.68 -3.03 16.11
N ILE A 174 -4.91 -3.78 15.03
CA ILE A 174 -4.08 -4.95 14.65
C ILE A 174 -3.86 -4.95 13.13
N SER A 175 -2.63 -5.12 12.69
CA SER A 175 -2.25 -4.99 11.27
C SER A 175 -1.64 -6.28 10.73
N ALA A 176 -1.92 -6.59 9.46
CA ALA A 176 -1.23 -7.65 8.75
C ALA A 176 0.27 -7.35 8.63
N PRO A 177 1.12 -8.38 8.56
CA PRO A 177 2.49 -8.21 8.12
C PRO A 177 2.57 -7.48 6.78
N ALA A 178 3.33 -6.40 6.69
CA ALA A 178 3.72 -5.89 5.39
C ALA A 178 4.63 -6.93 4.73
N SER A 179 4.47 -7.14 3.42
CA SER A 179 5.37 -8.05 2.70
C SER A 179 6.83 -7.61 2.89
N ALA A 180 7.78 -8.55 2.90
CA ALA A 180 9.21 -8.22 3.03
C ALA A 180 9.72 -7.24 1.94
N THR A 181 8.99 -7.15 0.83
CA THR A 181 9.21 -6.22 -0.29
C THR A 181 8.57 -4.83 -0.09
N MET A 182 7.69 -4.67 0.90
CA MET A 182 7.01 -3.42 1.24
C MET A 182 7.67 -2.74 2.45
N GLY A 183 8.64 -1.88 2.13
CA GLY A 183 8.85 -0.57 2.76
C GLY A 183 9.52 -0.48 4.13
N SER A 184 9.36 -1.44 5.05
CA SER A 184 9.95 -1.33 6.41
C SER A 184 10.72 -2.58 6.81
N GLN A 185 12.04 -2.57 6.61
CA GLN A 185 12.93 -3.67 7.03
C GLN A 185 13.26 -3.63 8.54
N ASP A 186 12.87 -2.56 9.23
CA ASP A 186 13.19 -2.28 10.62
C ASP A 186 12.09 -2.69 11.61
N VAL A 187 10.94 -3.19 11.11
CA VAL A 187 9.80 -3.60 11.93
C VAL A 187 9.65 -5.12 12.01
N GLY A 188 9.03 -5.58 13.08
CA GLY A 188 8.67 -6.96 13.34
C GLY A 188 7.21 -7.07 13.77
N TYR A 189 6.69 -8.30 13.69
CA TYR A 189 5.27 -8.59 13.88
C TYR A 189 5.09 -9.58 15.04
N ARG A 190 4.33 -9.17 16.06
CA ARG A 190 3.88 -10.05 17.14
C ARG A 190 2.70 -10.90 16.67
N ASP A 191 2.49 -12.03 17.34
CA ASP A 191 1.33 -12.89 17.10
C ASP A 191 0.03 -12.08 17.29
N ALA A 192 -0.81 -12.06 16.26
CA ALA A 192 -2.01 -11.23 16.23
C ALA A 192 -3.04 -11.68 17.30
N ILE A 193 -3.23 -12.99 17.49
CA ILE A 193 -4.23 -13.53 18.41
C ILE A 193 -3.84 -13.22 19.86
N ALA A 194 -2.63 -13.59 20.26
CA ALA A 194 -2.12 -13.37 21.61
C ALA A 194 -2.05 -11.88 21.94
N THR A 195 -1.61 -11.05 20.99
CA THR A 195 -1.59 -9.59 21.18
C THR A 195 -2.99 -9.02 21.33
N THR A 196 -3.94 -9.44 20.50
CA THR A 196 -5.32 -8.96 20.58
C THR A 196 -5.94 -9.35 21.91
N GLN A 197 -5.84 -10.61 22.36
CA GLN A 197 -6.41 -11.03 23.65
C GLN A 197 -5.82 -10.23 24.82
N ALA A 198 -4.50 -10.02 24.84
CA ALA A 198 -3.86 -9.22 25.88
C ALA A 198 -4.38 -7.77 25.92
N LEU A 199 -4.58 -7.15 24.74
CA LEU A 199 -5.13 -5.80 24.64
C LEU A 199 -6.61 -5.75 25.03
N VAL A 200 -7.40 -6.77 24.71
CA VAL A 200 -8.80 -6.91 25.17
C VAL A 200 -8.84 -6.93 26.69
N ASP A 201 -8.05 -7.81 27.31
CA ASP A 201 -7.99 -7.93 28.77
C ASP A 201 -7.55 -6.61 29.43
N GLU A 202 -6.57 -5.92 28.84
CA GLU A 202 -6.06 -4.64 29.31
C GLU A 202 -7.11 -3.52 29.26
N VAL A 203 -7.84 -3.36 28.16
CA VAL A 203 -8.88 -2.32 28.06
C VAL A 203 -10.09 -2.67 28.92
N THR A 204 -10.48 -3.94 29.00
CA THR A 204 -11.55 -4.40 29.90
C THR A 204 -11.20 -4.13 31.37
N GLY A 205 -9.94 -4.35 31.77
CA GLY A 205 -9.44 -4.00 33.10
C GLY A 205 -9.51 -2.49 33.42
N GLN A 206 -9.56 -1.63 32.40
CA GLN A 206 -9.75 -0.18 32.53
C GLN A 206 -11.22 0.25 32.57
N GLY A 207 -12.15 -0.70 32.57
CA GLY A 207 -13.59 -0.47 32.66
C GLY A 207 -14.18 0.11 31.37
N VAL A 208 -13.76 -0.39 30.20
CA VAL A 208 -14.46 -0.11 28.94
C VAL A 208 -15.76 -0.93 28.85
N ASP A 209 -16.79 -0.32 28.27
CA ASP A 209 -18.11 -0.94 28.09
C ASP A 209 -18.23 -1.66 26.73
N LEU A 210 -17.46 -1.19 25.74
CA LEU A 210 -17.42 -1.72 24.38
C LEU A 210 -15.97 -2.02 23.98
N VAL A 211 -15.71 -3.19 23.43
CA VAL A 211 -14.41 -3.58 22.86
C VAL A 211 -14.57 -3.79 21.36
N ILE A 212 -13.86 -2.97 20.58
CA ILE A 212 -13.90 -2.97 19.11
C ILE A 212 -12.51 -3.35 18.60
N GLY A 213 -12.41 -4.44 17.85
CA GLY A 213 -11.22 -4.73 17.06
C GLY A 213 -11.24 -3.93 15.76
N LEU A 214 -10.28 -3.03 15.56
CA LEU A 214 -10.07 -2.29 14.32
C LEU A 214 -8.83 -2.90 13.62
N MET A 215 -9.08 -3.82 12.70
CA MET A 215 -8.07 -4.69 12.14
C MET A 215 -7.80 -4.40 10.67
N HIS A 216 -6.61 -4.78 10.23
CA HIS A 216 -6.22 -4.78 8.84
C HIS A 216 -5.56 -6.12 8.51
N LEU A 217 -6.28 -7.22 8.71
CA LEU A 217 -5.79 -8.60 8.54
C LEU A 217 -6.37 -9.27 7.30
N GLY A 218 -7.57 -8.87 6.90
CA GLY A 218 -8.29 -9.48 5.80
C GLY A 218 -8.78 -10.89 6.14
N ASP A 219 -9.52 -11.46 5.18
CA ASP A 219 -10.17 -12.77 5.33
C ASP A 219 -9.67 -13.83 4.34
N GLN A 220 -8.68 -13.50 3.48
CA GLN A 220 -8.14 -14.39 2.46
C GLN A 220 -6.67 -14.79 2.67
N ASP A 221 -5.98 -14.23 3.67
CA ASP A 221 -4.56 -14.56 3.91
C ASP A 221 -4.40 -16.00 4.45
N PRO A 222 -3.50 -16.83 3.89
CA PRO A 222 -3.35 -18.21 4.32
C PRO A 222 -2.76 -18.35 5.74
N THR A 223 -1.98 -17.36 6.18
CA THR A 223 -1.24 -17.39 7.46
C THR A 223 -2.07 -16.86 8.62
N MET A 224 -2.65 -15.67 8.52
CA MET A 224 -3.41 -15.03 9.61
C MET A 224 -4.54 -14.16 9.05
N THR A 225 -5.75 -14.29 9.59
CA THR A 225 -6.93 -13.53 9.16
C THR A 225 -7.71 -13.02 10.36
N SER A 226 -8.57 -12.02 10.14
CA SER A 226 -9.55 -11.57 11.15
C SER A 226 -10.49 -12.69 11.60
N LEU A 227 -10.79 -13.67 10.73
CA LEU A 227 -11.59 -14.86 11.09
C LEU A 227 -10.91 -15.69 12.18
N LYS A 228 -9.60 -15.95 12.05
CA LYS A 228 -8.83 -16.70 13.06
C LYS A 228 -8.76 -15.95 14.39
N VAL A 229 -8.67 -14.62 14.34
CA VAL A 229 -8.71 -13.78 15.55
C VAL A 229 -10.09 -13.85 16.21
N ALA A 230 -11.18 -13.71 15.46
CA ALA A 230 -12.54 -13.83 15.99
C ALA A 230 -12.83 -15.23 16.58
N ASP A 231 -12.26 -16.30 16.02
CA ASP A 231 -12.40 -17.66 16.56
C ASP A 231 -11.68 -17.86 17.89
N ALA A 232 -10.53 -17.21 18.08
CA ALA A 232 -9.65 -17.46 19.22
C ALA A 232 -9.78 -16.43 20.35
N VAL A 233 -10.12 -15.18 20.03
CA VAL A 233 -10.18 -14.06 20.99
C VAL A 233 -11.59 -13.92 21.54
N THR A 234 -11.68 -13.75 22.86
CA THR A 234 -12.94 -13.54 23.58
C THR A 234 -13.05 -12.09 24.06
N GLY A 235 -14.27 -11.60 24.25
CA GLY A 235 -14.52 -10.26 24.83
C GLY A 235 -14.69 -9.12 23.83
N MET A 236 -14.51 -9.36 22.53
CA MET A 236 -14.81 -8.36 21.48
C MET A 236 -16.31 -8.29 21.17
N ASN A 237 -16.85 -7.08 21.07
CA ASN A 237 -18.24 -6.84 20.67
C ASN A 237 -18.40 -6.70 19.16
N LEU A 238 -17.39 -6.15 18.48
CA LEU A 238 -17.38 -5.87 17.04
C LEU A 238 -15.95 -5.99 16.52
N LEU A 239 -15.79 -6.50 15.30
CA LEU A 239 -14.53 -6.50 14.57
C LEU A 239 -14.74 -5.80 13.22
N ILE A 240 -14.03 -4.70 13.01
CA ILE A 240 -13.98 -3.95 11.75
C ILE A 240 -12.66 -4.31 11.09
N ASP A 241 -12.68 -4.77 9.85
CA ASP A 241 -11.48 -5.25 9.16
C ASP A 241 -11.23 -4.50 7.84
N GLY A 242 -10.09 -4.77 7.20
CA GLY A 242 -9.68 -4.26 5.89
C GLY A 242 -8.84 -5.29 5.12
N HIS A 243 -7.87 -4.86 4.31
CA HIS A 243 -6.85 -5.66 3.64
C HIS A 243 -7.32 -6.55 2.49
N SER A 244 -8.41 -7.30 2.67
CA SER A 244 -8.94 -8.21 1.64
C SER A 244 -9.90 -7.56 0.66
N HIS A 245 -10.21 -6.26 0.82
CA HIS A 245 -11.12 -5.49 -0.02
C HIS A 245 -12.50 -6.14 -0.12
N THR A 246 -12.92 -6.88 0.91
CA THR A 246 -14.14 -7.67 0.88
C THR A 246 -15.32 -6.79 1.27
N ALA A 247 -16.37 -6.73 0.45
CA ALA A 247 -17.60 -6.07 0.85
C ALA A 247 -18.47 -7.07 1.64
N LEU A 248 -18.84 -6.73 2.87
CA LEU A 248 -19.73 -7.53 3.71
C LEU A 248 -21.04 -6.77 3.98
N PRO A 249 -22.03 -6.78 3.05
CA PRO A 249 -23.24 -5.97 3.16
C PRO A 249 -24.04 -6.08 4.45
N GLN A 250 -23.95 -7.21 5.18
CA GLN A 250 -24.62 -7.45 6.46
C GLN A 250 -23.64 -7.88 7.55
N GLY A 251 -22.33 -7.72 7.32
CA GLY A 251 -21.28 -8.34 8.13
C GLY A 251 -21.25 -9.87 8.01
N ARG A 252 -20.33 -10.49 8.75
CA ARG A 252 -20.17 -11.93 8.92
C ARG A 252 -20.07 -12.24 10.40
N LEU A 253 -20.97 -13.05 10.95
CA LEU A 253 -20.84 -13.53 12.32
C LEU A 253 -19.84 -14.69 12.37
N GLN A 254 -18.79 -14.55 13.18
CA GLN A 254 -17.78 -15.58 13.40
C GLN A 254 -17.59 -15.77 14.90
N ASN A 255 -17.85 -16.98 15.40
CA ASN A 255 -17.75 -17.32 16.83
C ASN A 255 -18.43 -16.31 17.79
N GLY A 256 -19.55 -15.72 17.36
CA GLY A 256 -20.30 -14.73 18.17
C GLY A 256 -19.82 -13.28 18.03
N THR A 257 -18.71 -13.02 17.35
CA THR A 257 -18.25 -11.66 17.01
C THR A 257 -18.70 -11.30 15.59
N LEU A 258 -19.33 -10.13 15.43
CA LEU A 258 -19.70 -9.60 14.13
C LEU A 258 -18.46 -8.98 13.46
N ILE A 259 -18.13 -9.44 12.27
CA ILE A 259 -17.06 -8.92 11.43
C ILE A 259 -17.66 -8.07 10.30
N VAL A 260 -17.12 -6.87 10.06
CA VAL A 260 -17.58 -5.95 9.01
C VAL A 260 -16.42 -5.42 8.17
N GLN A 261 -16.69 -5.21 6.87
CA GLN A 261 -15.79 -4.60 5.89
C GLN A 261 -16.62 -3.90 4.79
N THR A 262 -16.05 -2.87 4.17
CA THR A 262 -16.74 -1.99 3.20
C THR A 262 -16.38 -2.22 1.74
N GLY A 263 -15.50 -3.18 1.44
CA GLY A 263 -14.87 -3.30 0.13
C GLY A 263 -13.65 -2.39 0.03
N GLU A 264 -13.58 -1.54 -0.98
CA GLU A 264 -12.40 -0.71 -1.30
C GLU A 264 -12.82 0.66 -1.85
N PHE A 265 -11.84 1.58 -1.89
CA PHE A 265 -11.87 2.86 -2.59
C PHE A 265 -12.97 3.83 -2.16
N GLY A 266 -13.55 3.62 -0.97
CA GLY A 266 -14.67 4.44 -0.51
C GLY A 266 -15.91 4.30 -1.42
N ARG A 267 -16.14 3.12 -1.99
CA ARG A 267 -17.38 2.80 -2.74
C ARG A 267 -18.59 2.59 -1.83
N ASN A 268 -18.33 2.18 -0.59
CA ASN A 268 -19.32 2.07 0.47
C ASN A 268 -18.82 2.75 1.76
N LEU A 269 -19.77 3.20 2.57
CA LEU A 269 -19.56 3.48 3.99
C LEU A 269 -20.23 2.36 4.80
N GLY A 270 -19.51 1.77 5.76
CA GLY A 270 -20.11 0.81 6.68
C GLY A 270 -20.82 1.51 7.83
N VAL A 271 -21.97 0.99 8.24
CA VAL A 271 -22.69 1.45 9.44
C VAL A 271 -23.12 0.24 10.25
N VAL A 272 -22.75 0.23 11.52
CA VAL A 272 -23.15 -0.79 12.51
C VAL A 272 -23.92 -0.12 13.64
N ASP A 273 -25.14 -0.56 13.89
CA ASP A 273 -25.93 -0.13 15.04
C ASP A 273 -25.91 -1.23 16.11
N LEU A 274 -25.32 -0.91 17.27
CA LEU A 274 -25.28 -1.78 18.45
C LEU A 274 -26.41 -1.39 19.40
N GLY A 275 -27.32 -2.34 19.65
CA GLY A 275 -28.34 -2.21 20.68
C GLY A 275 -27.75 -2.49 22.05
N ILE A 276 -27.86 -1.53 22.96
CA ILE A 276 -27.34 -1.60 24.32
C ILE A 276 -28.50 -1.67 25.31
N VAL A 277 -28.41 -2.59 26.28
CA VAL A 277 -29.30 -2.68 27.43
C VAL A 277 -28.46 -2.79 28.69
N ASP A 278 -28.67 -1.87 29.64
CA ASP A 278 -27.93 -1.83 30.91
C ASP A 278 -26.40 -1.87 30.72
N GLY A 279 -25.90 -1.10 29.74
CA GLY A 279 -24.48 -1.00 29.40
C GLY A 279 -23.92 -2.18 28.59
N LYS A 280 -24.72 -3.19 28.25
CA LYS A 280 -24.27 -4.38 27.52
C LYS A 280 -24.84 -4.44 26.11
N VAL A 281 -24.02 -4.87 25.14
CA VAL A 281 -24.47 -5.14 23.77
C VAL A 281 -25.42 -6.33 23.75
N THR A 282 -26.62 -6.14 23.22
CA THR A 282 -27.65 -7.19 23.07
C THR A 282 -27.98 -7.51 21.61
N SER A 283 -27.67 -6.60 20.69
CA SER A 283 -27.87 -6.80 19.25
C SER A 283 -26.86 -5.98 18.44
N ALA A 284 -26.60 -6.42 17.21
CA ALA A 284 -25.77 -5.71 16.24
C ALA A 284 -26.40 -5.85 14.85
N ALA A 285 -26.58 -4.74 14.15
CA ALA A 285 -27.07 -4.71 12.78
C ALA A 285 -26.08 -3.93 11.91
N ALA A 286 -25.54 -4.57 10.87
CA ALA A 286 -24.59 -3.95 9.94
C ALA A 286 -25.23 -3.74 8.57
N ARG A 287 -24.86 -2.64 7.91
CA ARG A 287 -25.19 -2.35 6.52
C ARG A 287 -24.07 -1.60 5.83
N LEU A 288 -24.00 -1.74 4.51
CA LEU A 288 -23.21 -0.87 3.65
C LEU A 288 -24.10 0.19 3.02
N VAL A 289 -23.62 1.42 2.97
CA VAL A 289 -24.25 2.55 2.31
C VAL A 289 -23.46 2.85 1.05
N SER A 290 -24.07 2.62 -0.10
CA SER A 290 -23.42 2.79 -1.40
C SER A 290 -23.38 4.25 -1.85
N ARG A 291 -22.57 4.51 -2.88
CA ARG A 291 -22.58 5.77 -3.64
C ARG A 291 -23.97 6.23 -4.08
N ALA A 292 -24.83 5.30 -4.52
CA ALA A 292 -26.17 5.60 -5.00
C ALA A 292 -27.09 6.04 -3.85
N GLU A 293 -27.02 5.37 -2.70
CA GLU A 293 -27.82 5.71 -1.52
C GLU A 293 -27.41 7.07 -0.93
N MET A 294 -26.12 7.43 -1.01
CA MET A 294 -25.61 8.73 -0.56
C MET A 294 -25.71 9.85 -1.61
N ALA A 295 -26.35 9.63 -2.75
CA ALA A 295 -26.39 10.61 -3.84
C ALA A 295 -26.88 12.01 -3.41
N ASN A 296 -27.78 12.07 -2.44
CA ASN A 296 -28.34 13.32 -1.90
C ASN A 296 -27.87 13.64 -0.47
N ALA A 297 -26.92 12.87 0.08
CA ALA A 297 -26.32 13.17 1.38
C ALA A 297 -25.57 14.52 1.32
N PRO A 298 -25.54 15.30 2.41
CA PRO A 298 -24.79 16.54 2.44
C PRO A 298 -23.29 16.29 2.27
N GLU A 299 -22.57 17.26 1.71
CA GLU A 299 -21.11 17.29 1.73
C GLU A 299 -20.64 18.12 2.93
N LYS A 300 -19.59 17.67 3.62
CA LYS A 300 -18.94 18.42 4.70
C LYS A 300 -18.11 19.56 4.12
N PRO A 301 -18.41 20.84 4.42
CA PRO A 301 -17.80 21.98 3.73
C PRO A 301 -16.28 22.05 3.83
N GLU A 302 -15.72 21.83 5.03
CA GLU A 302 -14.26 21.83 5.24
C GLU A 302 -13.56 20.68 4.52
N THR A 303 -14.17 19.50 4.48
CA THR A 303 -13.64 18.34 3.75
C THR A 303 -13.67 18.58 2.25
N LYS A 304 -14.77 19.13 1.74
CA LYS A 304 -14.90 19.50 0.32
C LYS A 304 -13.80 20.47 -0.09
N ALA A 305 -13.57 21.52 0.69
CA ALA A 305 -12.52 22.50 0.41
C ALA A 305 -11.12 21.85 0.37
N ALA A 306 -10.83 20.94 1.31
CA ALA A 306 -9.56 20.21 1.34
C ALA A 306 -9.39 19.27 0.12
N VAL A 307 -10.44 18.54 -0.25
CA VAL A 307 -10.46 17.68 -1.44
C VAL A 307 -10.28 18.49 -2.73
N GLU A 308 -10.94 19.65 -2.87
CA GLU A 308 -10.81 20.52 -4.05
C GLU A 308 -9.41 21.14 -4.17
N ALA A 309 -8.81 21.54 -3.04
CA ALA A 309 -7.42 22.01 -3.02
C ALA A 309 -6.46 20.90 -3.48
N PHE A 310 -6.64 19.67 -2.98
CA PHE A 310 -5.85 18.52 -3.40
C PHE A 310 -6.05 18.17 -4.88
N ARG A 311 -7.29 18.26 -5.38
CA ARG A 311 -7.61 18.08 -6.81
C ARG A 311 -6.83 19.08 -7.65
N THR A 312 -6.83 20.35 -7.28
CA THR A 312 -6.14 21.42 -8.02
C THR A 312 -4.64 21.13 -8.15
N VAL A 313 -3.99 20.74 -7.06
CA VAL A 313 -2.55 20.39 -7.06
C VAL A 313 -2.29 19.14 -7.90
N SER A 314 -3.13 18.11 -7.75
CA SER A 314 -3.01 16.85 -8.49
C SER A 314 -3.18 17.03 -9.99
N ASP A 315 -4.21 17.77 -10.40
CA ASP A 315 -4.50 18.03 -11.82
C ASP A 315 -3.37 18.83 -12.46
N ALA A 316 -2.84 19.84 -11.77
CA ALA A 316 -1.68 20.59 -12.22
C ALA A 316 -0.42 19.71 -12.33
N TYR A 317 -0.19 18.81 -11.36
CA TYR A 317 0.94 17.89 -11.39
C TYR A 317 0.87 16.95 -12.60
N PHE A 318 -0.31 16.37 -12.88
CA PHE A 318 -0.48 15.44 -13.99
C PHE A 318 -0.54 16.11 -15.36
N ALA A 319 -1.04 17.34 -15.45
CA ALA A 319 -1.07 18.13 -16.68
C ALA A 319 0.30 18.72 -17.05
N ALA A 320 1.27 18.72 -16.14
CA ALA A 320 2.60 19.26 -16.40
C ALA A 320 3.32 18.47 -17.51
N PRO A 321 3.77 19.13 -18.59
CA PRO A 321 4.56 18.49 -19.64
C PRO A 321 5.95 18.10 -19.12
N ILE A 322 6.42 16.91 -19.49
CA ILE A 322 7.76 16.41 -19.17
C ILE A 322 8.64 16.24 -20.41
N GLY A 323 8.05 16.38 -21.60
CA GLY A 323 8.73 16.28 -22.88
C GLY A 323 7.74 16.34 -24.02
N SER A 324 8.14 15.89 -25.19
CA SER A 324 7.28 15.75 -26.36
C SER A 324 7.69 14.57 -27.23
N THR A 325 6.79 14.09 -28.08
CA THR A 325 7.07 13.12 -29.14
C THR A 325 6.85 13.76 -30.52
N SER A 326 7.72 13.47 -31.48
CA SER A 326 7.56 13.88 -32.88
C SER A 326 6.85 12.85 -33.75
N VAL A 327 6.55 11.67 -33.18
CA VAL A 327 5.93 10.53 -33.88
C VAL A 327 4.70 10.02 -33.13
N LEU A 328 3.87 9.24 -33.83
CA LEU A 328 2.77 8.51 -33.20
C LEU A 328 3.34 7.45 -32.25
N LEU A 329 2.93 7.49 -30.98
CA LEU A 329 3.19 6.42 -30.02
C LEU A 329 1.99 5.47 -30.04
N GLU A 330 2.22 4.24 -30.48
CA GLU A 330 1.18 3.22 -30.63
C GLU A 330 1.43 2.04 -29.68
N GLY A 331 0.54 1.90 -28.70
CA GLY A 331 0.57 0.88 -27.65
C GLY A 331 -0.76 0.18 -27.46
N THR A 332 -1.70 0.30 -28.40
CA THR A 332 -2.99 -0.38 -28.27
C THR A 332 -2.80 -1.90 -28.27
N ARG A 333 -3.65 -2.60 -27.49
CA ARG A 333 -3.51 -4.03 -27.20
C ARG A 333 -3.51 -4.91 -28.45
N ASP A 334 -4.24 -4.52 -29.48
CA ASP A 334 -4.32 -5.21 -30.77
C ASP A 334 -2.99 -5.17 -31.54
N ILE A 335 -2.18 -4.13 -31.34
CA ILE A 335 -0.91 -3.94 -32.04
C ILE A 335 0.27 -4.42 -31.17
N VAL A 336 0.46 -3.83 -29.98
CA VAL A 336 1.67 -4.07 -29.15
C VAL A 336 1.83 -5.52 -28.65
N ARG A 337 0.77 -6.33 -28.73
CA ARG A 337 0.75 -7.73 -28.27
C ARG A 337 1.02 -8.76 -29.37
N THR A 338 1.27 -8.32 -30.60
CA THR A 338 1.51 -9.22 -31.74
C THR A 338 2.67 -8.79 -32.63
N GLN A 339 3.22 -7.60 -32.43
CA GLN A 339 4.29 -7.05 -33.26
C GLN A 339 5.12 -6.02 -32.50
N GLU A 340 6.28 -5.67 -33.08
CA GLU A 340 7.09 -4.54 -32.66
C GLU A 340 6.31 -3.22 -32.80
N THR A 341 6.45 -2.33 -31.83
CA THR A 341 5.99 -0.95 -31.95
C THR A 341 7.09 0.01 -31.51
N ALA A 342 7.09 1.21 -32.08
CA ALA A 342 8.00 2.28 -31.67
C ALA A 342 7.86 2.59 -30.16
N LEU A 343 6.63 2.59 -29.63
CA LEU A 343 6.41 2.76 -28.20
C LEU A 343 6.99 1.60 -27.37
N GLY A 344 6.81 0.36 -27.82
CA GLY A 344 7.42 -0.82 -27.18
C GLY A 344 8.94 -0.74 -27.12
N ASN A 345 9.58 -0.31 -28.22
CA ASN A 345 11.02 -0.05 -28.27
C ASN A 345 11.44 1.02 -27.27
N MET A 346 10.73 2.15 -27.22
CA MET A 346 11.01 3.24 -26.28
C MET A 346 10.96 2.77 -24.82
N PHE A 347 9.98 1.94 -24.44
CA PHE A 347 9.90 1.35 -23.11
C PHE A 347 11.09 0.43 -22.81
N ALA A 348 11.42 -0.48 -23.73
CA ALA A 348 12.54 -1.39 -23.54
C ALA A 348 13.88 -0.64 -23.48
N ASP A 349 14.02 0.45 -24.23
CA ASP A 349 15.21 1.31 -24.24
C ASP A 349 15.31 2.15 -22.96
N ALA A 350 14.19 2.64 -22.43
CA ALA A 350 14.16 3.35 -21.16
C ALA A 350 14.68 2.47 -20.01
N ILE A 351 14.20 1.22 -19.93
CA ILE A 351 14.69 0.23 -18.96
C ILE A 351 16.17 -0.06 -19.18
N THR A 352 16.59 -0.24 -20.44
CA THR A 352 17.99 -0.52 -20.78
C THR A 352 18.90 0.63 -20.36
N ALA A 353 18.51 1.88 -20.65
CA ALA A 353 19.25 3.08 -20.29
C ALA A 353 19.36 3.25 -18.76
N ALA A 354 18.29 2.96 -18.01
CA ALA A 354 18.29 3.09 -16.56
C ALA A 354 19.09 1.99 -15.84
N THR A 355 19.13 0.78 -16.39
CA THR A 355 19.72 -0.40 -15.73
C THR A 355 21.10 -0.79 -16.25
N GLY A 356 21.51 -0.25 -17.41
CA GLY A 356 22.75 -0.63 -18.10
C GLY A 356 22.82 -2.13 -18.39
N THR A 357 21.68 -2.77 -18.67
CA THR A 357 21.63 -4.19 -19.04
C THR A 357 21.95 -4.39 -20.52
N GLU A 358 22.37 -5.59 -20.91
CA GLU A 358 22.57 -5.90 -22.33
C GLU A 358 21.25 -6.12 -23.06
N ILE A 359 20.30 -6.82 -22.43
CA ILE A 359 19.01 -7.19 -23.03
C ILE A 359 17.87 -6.78 -22.10
N THR A 360 16.82 -6.20 -22.67
CA THR A 360 15.55 -5.97 -21.97
C THR A 360 14.42 -6.73 -22.66
N LEU A 361 13.61 -7.41 -21.86
CA LEU A 361 12.37 -8.06 -22.28
C LEU A 361 11.21 -7.52 -21.47
N LEU A 362 10.37 -6.67 -22.06
CA LEU A 362 9.19 -6.12 -21.40
C LEU A 362 7.90 -6.72 -21.98
N PRO A 363 7.13 -7.50 -21.22
CA PRO A 363 5.82 -7.98 -21.66
C PRO A 363 4.89 -6.81 -22.04
N ALA A 364 4.23 -6.92 -23.19
CA ALA A 364 3.31 -5.94 -23.74
C ALA A 364 2.06 -5.69 -22.87
N GLY A 365 1.85 -6.49 -21.83
CA GLY A 365 0.84 -6.24 -20.79
C GLY A 365 0.98 -4.87 -20.14
N TYR A 366 2.21 -4.36 -20.04
CA TYR A 366 2.58 -3.13 -19.33
C TYR A 366 2.63 -1.88 -20.22
N VAL A 367 2.66 -2.06 -21.55
CA VAL A 367 2.65 -0.98 -22.53
C VAL A 367 1.22 -0.74 -23.02
N GLY A 368 0.82 0.52 -23.13
CA GLY A 368 -0.56 0.90 -23.44
C GLY A 368 -0.74 2.25 -24.10
N GLY A 369 -1.98 2.54 -24.45
CA GLY A 369 -2.40 3.84 -24.95
C GLY A 369 -2.02 4.11 -26.39
N ARG A 370 -2.41 5.29 -26.86
CA ARG A 370 -2.10 5.83 -28.18
C ARG A 370 -1.96 7.33 -28.07
N MET A 371 -0.92 7.89 -28.66
CA MET A 371 -0.61 9.32 -28.53
C MET A 371 -0.13 9.90 -29.85
N GLN A 372 -0.77 10.99 -30.27
CA GLN A 372 -0.34 11.75 -31.44
C GLN A 372 0.96 12.53 -31.13
N PRO A 373 1.73 12.91 -32.17
CA PRO A 373 2.83 13.86 -32.02
C PRO A 373 2.42 15.10 -31.22
N GLY A 374 3.22 15.51 -30.25
CA GLY A 374 2.90 16.62 -29.36
C GLY A 374 3.55 16.53 -27.98
N PRO A 375 3.16 17.42 -27.06
CA PRO A 375 3.60 17.39 -25.67
C PRO A 375 3.20 16.09 -24.97
N ILE A 376 4.08 15.59 -24.11
CA ILE A 376 3.83 14.44 -23.23
C ILE A 376 3.78 14.96 -21.80
N THR A 377 2.66 14.74 -21.11
CA THR A 377 2.48 15.08 -19.69
C THR A 377 2.83 13.93 -18.74
N ARG A 378 2.87 14.20 -17.44
CA ARG A 378 2.99 13.11 -16.44
C ARG A 378 1.79 12.15 -16.48
N GLY A 379 0.59 12.69 -16.65
CA GLY A 379 -0.64 11.88 -16.77
C GLY A 379 -0.64 11.00 -18.02
N ASP A 380 -0.06 11.50 -19.11
CA ASP A 380 0.15 10.75 -20.34
C ASP A 380 1.07 9.54 -20.12
N VAL A 381 2.18 9.70 -19.40
CA VAL A 381 3.08 8.58 -19.07
C VAL A 381 2.36 7.50 -18.27
N LEU A 382 1.52 7.88 -17.29
CA LEU A 382 0.70 6.92 -16.55
C LEU A 382 -0.34 6.21 -17.42
N THR A 383 -0.80 6.86 -18.49
CA THR A 383 -1.70 6.24 -19.47
C THR A 383 -0.96 5.23 -20.34
N LEU A 384 0.28 5.56 -20.73
CA LEU A 384 1.14 4.67 -21.51
C LEU A 384 1.65 3.49 -20.68
N SER A 385 1.98 3.70 -19.41
CA SER A 385 2.44 2.67 -18.46
C SER A 385 1.24 2.07 -17.70
N ARG A 386 0.71 0.96 -18.21
CA ARG A 386 -0.61 0.44 -17.80
C ARG A 386 -0.70 -0.04 -16.36
N ALA A 387 0.44 -0.33 -15.73
CA ALA A 387 0.52 -0.75 -14.34
C ALA A 387 1.91 -0.42 -13.77
N PRO A 388 2.01 -0.05 -12.48
CA PRO A 388 3.29 -0.03 -11.78
C PRO A 388 3.98 -1.38 -11.91
N THR A 389 5.25 -1.37 -12.31
CA THR A 389 5.97 -2.60 -12.67
C THR A 389 7.39 -2.50 -12.15
N ALA A 390 7.78 -3.45 -11.30
CA ALA A 390 9.18 -3.67 -10.93
C ALA A 390 9.86 -4.60 -11.94
N VAL A 391 11.16 -4.41 -12.12
CA VAL A 391 11.99 -5.23 -13.00
C VAL A 391 13.20 -5.75 -12.27
N THR A 392 13.62 -6.96 -12.64
CA THR A 392 14.76 -7.66 -12.06
C THR A 392 15.81 -7.88 -13.13
N LYS A 393 17.06 -7.51 -12.82
CA LYS A 393 18.24 -7.80 -13.64
C LYS A 393 18.83 -9.14 -13.20
N LYS A 394 18.91 -10.08 -14.14
CA LYS A 394 19.49 -11.41 -13.94
C LYS A 394 20.57 -11.72 -14.97
N VAL A 395 21.44 -12.67 -14.64
CA VAL A 395 22.28 -13.37 -15.63
C VAL A 395 21.55 -14.63 -16.09
N PHE A 396 21.43 -14.80 -17.40
CA PHE A 396 20.95 -16.03 -18.03
C PHE A 396 21.99 -16.56 -19.01
N THR A 397 22.16 -17.87 -19.07
CA THR A 397 22.79 -18.54 -20.22
C THR A 397 21.93 -18.33 -21.48
N GLY A 398 22.51 -18.43 -22.66
CA GLY A 398 21.73 -18.34 -23.91
C GLY A 398 20.64 -19.41 -24.01
N ALA A 399 20.86 -20.61 -23.45
CA ALA A 399 19.85 -21.65 -23.37
C ALA A 399 18.65 -21.25 -22.48
N GLU A 400 18.91 -20.62 -21.33
CA GLU A 400 17.86 -20.08 -20.46
C GLU A 400 17.12 -18.90 -21.08
N LEU A 401 17.84 -17.98 -21.72
CA LEU A 401 17.24 -16.87 -22.45
C LEU A 401 16.32 -17.37 -23.56
N LEU A 402 16.71 -18.42 -24.29
CA LEU A 402 15.85 -19.05 -25.28
C LEU A 402 14.59 -19.67 -24.66
N ARG A 403 14.70 -20.34 -23.50
CA ARG A 403 13.53 -20.86 -22.77
C ARG A 403 12.58 -19.74 -22.36
N LEU A 404 13.12 -18.62 -21.85
CA LEU A 404 12.35 -17.45 -21.47
C LEU A 404 11.61 -16.83 -22.68
N LEU A 405 12.31 -16.60 -23.79
CA LEU A 405 11.70 -16.07 -25.02
C LEU A 405 10.58 -16.99 -25.54
N ASN A 406 10.78 -18.31 -25.50
CA ASN A 406 9.75 -19.27 -25.88
C ASN A 406 8.49 -19.16 -25.01
N SER A 407 8.66 -18.95 -23.71
CA SER A 407 7.53 -18.73 -22.80
C SER A 407 6.78 -17.42 -23.10
N LEU A 408 7.51 -16.34 -23.36
CA LEU A 408 6.93 -15.01 -23.62
C LEU A 408 6.14 -14.98 -24.94
N TYR A 409 6.62 -15.68 -25.96
CA TYR A 409 6.00 -15.74 -27.29
C TYR A 409 5.11 -16.99 -27.53
N ALA A 410 4.83 -17.79 -26.51
CA ALA A 410 4.11 -19.07 -26.64
C ALA A 410 2.74 -18.94 -27.34
N SER A 411 2.03 -17.83 -27.13
CA SER A 411 0.70 -17.59 -27.71
C SER A 411 0.74 -16.99 -29.11
N PHE A 412 1.91 -16.60 -29.63
CA PHE A 412 2.00 -15.99 -30.96
C PHE A 412 1.49 -16.96 -32.03
N PRO A 413 0.65 -16.51 -33.01
CA PRO A 413 0.31 -15.13 -33.36
C PRO A 413 -0.91 -14.53 -32.63
N THR A 414 -1.53 -15.24 -31.69
CA THR A 414 -2.63 -14.70 -30.89
C THR A 414 -2.14 -13.56 -29.98
N PRO A 415 -2.85 -12.42 -29.90
CA PRO A 415 -2.48 -11.32 -29.02
C PRO A 415 -2.35 -11.77 -27.56
N SER A 416 -1.18 -11.58 -26.96
CA SER A 416 -0.92 -11.90 -25.55
C SER A 416 -0.24 -10.76 -24.80
N GLY A 417 -0.60 -10.57 -23.53
CA GLY A 417 0.12 -9.66 -22.65
C GLY A 417 1.56 -10.09 -22.36
N SER A 418 1.89 -11.36 -22.58
CA SER A 418 3.26 -11.90 -22.43
C SER A 418 4.18 -11.53 -23.60
N PHE A 419 3.63 -11.12 -24.74
CA PHE A 419 4.41 -10.80 -25.94
C PHE A 419 5.44 -9.72 -25.61
N ALA A 420 6.73 -10.05 -25.68
CA ALA A 420 7.76 -9.14 -25.21
C ALA A 420 8.12 -8.09 -26.27
N GLN A 421 8.14 -6.83 -25.87
CA GLN A 421 8.87 -5.75 -26.54
C GLN A 421 10.32 -5.81 -26.05
N VAL A 422 11.29 -5.57 -26.95
CA VAL A 422 12.68 -5.93 -26.70
C VAL A 422 13.66 -4.80 -26.98
N SER A 423 14.80 -4.81 -26.26
CA SER A 423 15.99 -4.01 -26.54
C SER A 423 17.23 -4.89 -26.37
N GLY A 424 18.28 -4.62 -27.15
CA GLY A 424 19.54 -5.37 -27.12
C GLY A 424 19.57 -6.69 -27.90
N LEU A 425 18.43 -7.13 -28.45
CA LEU A 425 18.35 -8.31 -29.32
C LEU A 425 17.35 -8.11 -30.46
N SER A 426 17.42 -8.98 -31.48
CA SER A 426 16.36 -9.19 -32.45
C SER A 426 15.87 -10.64 -32.44
N VAL A 427 14.57 -10.82 -32.72
CA VAL A 427 13.90 -12.12 -32.76
C VAL A 427 13.05 -12.25 -34.01
N VAL A 428 13.12 -13.43 -34.64
CA VAL A 428 12.23 -13.84 -35.74
C VAL A 428 11.23 -14.85 -35.18
N LEU A 429 9.94 -14.60 -35.38
CA LEU A 429 8.85 -15.45 -34.90
C LEU A 429 8.21 -16.24 -36.04
N ASP A 430 7.98 -17.52 -35.80
CA ASP A 430 7.25 -18.42 -36.70
C ASP A 430 5.78 -18.54 -36.23
N PRO A 431 4.79 -17.95 -36.93
CA PRO A 431 3.39 -18.06 -36.55
C PRO A 431 2.84 -19.48 -36.65
N ASP A 432 3.47 -20.32 -37.48
CA ASP A 432 3.05 -21.71 -37.75
C ASP A 432 3.86 -22.73 -36.94
N GLY A 433 4.84 -22.26 -36.15
CA GLY A 433 5.56 -23.12 -35.22
C GLY A 433 4.58 -23.85 -34.30
N THR A 434 4.89 -25.06 -33.85
CA THR A 434 4.01 -25.82 -32.94
C THR A 434 4.64 -25.99 -31.57
N THR A 435 5.92 -26.36 -31.54
CA THR A 435 6.71 -26.56 -30.31
C THR A 435 7.33 -25.25 -29.81
N SER A 436 7.79 -24.40 -30.71
CA SER A 436 8.38 -23.09 -30.43
C SER A 436 7.89 -22.11 -31.49
N ARG A 437 7.62 -20.87 -31.08
CA ARG A 437 7.35 -19.74 -31.98
C ARG A 437 8.59 -18.90 -32.23
N VAL A 438 9.69 -19.14 -31.51
CA VAL A 438 10.95 -18.41 -31.66
C VAL A 438 11.81 -19.14 -32.68
N HIS A 439 11.90 -18.59 -33.89
CA HIS A 439 12.64 -19.20 -34.99
C HIS A 439 14.13 -18.86 -34.96
N ARG A 440 14.47 -17.58 -34.71
CA ARG A 440 15.86 -17.10 -34.68
C ARG A 440 16.00 -15.97 -33.68
N VAL A 441 17.11 -15.97 -32.93
CA VAL A 441 17.46 -14.90 -31.98
C VAL A 441 18.86 -14.41 -32.30
N GLN A 442 19.05 -13.09 -32.37
CA GLN A 442 20.36 -12.49 -32.52
C GLN A 442 20.61 -11.45 -31.43
N VAL A 443 21.79 -11.50 -30.83
CA VAL A 443 22.28 -10.52 -29.85
C VAL A 443 23.47 -9.80 -30.48
N ALA A 444 23.41 -8.47 -30.54
CA ALA A 444 24.41 -7.66 -31.25
C ALA A 444 24.75 -8.16 -32.68
N GLY A 445 23.73 -8.63 -33.42
CA GLY A 445 23.86 -9.14 -34.79
C GLY A 445 24.45 -10.55 -34.92
N LYS A 446 24.77 -11.24 -33.81
CA LYS A 446 25.27 -12.62 -33.81
C LYS A 446 24.18 -13.59 -33.34
N PRO A 447 24.11 -14.82 -33.88
CA PRO A 447 23.22 -15.84 -33.35
C PRO A 447 23.41 -16.03 -31.83
N LEU A 448 22.31 -16.26 -31.12
CA LEU A 448 22.33 -16.55 -29.69
C LEU A 448 23.21 -17.78 -29.40
N ASP A 449 24.25 -17.62 -28.59
CA ASP A 449 25.10 -18.73 -28.16
C ASP A 449 24.51 -19.34 -26.88
N PRO A 450 24.13 -20.63 -26.88
CA PRO A 450 23.50 -21.27 -25.73
C PRO A 450 24.35 -21.27 -24.46
N ASN A 451 25.68 -21.18 -24.58
CA ASN A 451 26.61 -21.28 -23.45
C ASN A 451 27.13 -19.91 -22.97
N THR A 452 26.83 -18.83 -23.70
CA THR A 452 27.21 -17.48 -23.29
C THR A 452 26.24 -16.95 -22.24
N ASN A 453 26.77 -16.22 -21.25
CA ASN A 453 25.98 -15.51 -20.25
C ASN A 453 25.61 -14.12 -20.73
N TYR A 454 24.34 -13.74 -20.55
CA TYR A 454 23.79 -12.44 -20.90
C TYR A 454 23.13 -11.80 -19.69
N THR A 455 23.34 -10.48 -19.52
CA THR A 455 22.57 -9.70 -18.55
C THR A 455 21.23 -9.29 -19.14
N VAL A 456 20.15 -9.74 -18.50
CA VAL A 456 18.78 -9.54 -18.96
C VAL A 456 17.95 -8.87 -17.88
N VAL A 457 17.19 -7.84 -18.26
CA VAL A 457 16.15 -7.26 -17.41
C VAL A 457 14.78 -7.66 -17.95
N THR A 458 13.93 -8.15 -17.06
CA THR A 458 12.50 -8.37 -17.33
C THR A 458 11.69 -8.11 -16.05
N THR A 459 10.38 -8.22 -16.11
CA THR A 459 9.53 -7.95 -14.94
C THR A 459 9.79 -8.97 -13.85
N THR A 460 9.73 -8.55 -12.58
CA THR A 460 10.07 -9.41 -11.43
C THR A 460 9.26 -10.71 -11.41
N GLY A 461 7.96 -10.65 -11.74
CA GLY A 461 7.11 -11.84 -11.82
C GLY A 461 7.47 -12.81 -12.96
N VAL A 462 7.98 -12.30 -14.09
CA VAL A 462 8.53 -13.17 -15.14
C VAL A 462 9.88 -13.73 -14.68
N ALA A 463 10.76 -12.88 -14.15
CA ALA A 463 12.10 -13.27 -13.72
C ALA A 463 12.08 -14.35 -12.63
N SER A 464 11.12 -14.31 -11.69
CA SER A 464 11.00 -15.29 -10.61
C SER A 464 10.64 -16.70 -11.09
N GLY A 465 9.99 -16.82 -12.25
CA GLY A 465 9.65 -18.10 -12.87
C GLY A 465 10.82 -18.83 -13.55
N PHE A 466 12.00 -18.20 -13.61
CA PHE A 466 13.18 -18.76 -14.27
C PHE A 466 14.41 -18.77 -13.35
N GLU A 467 15.21 -19.82 -13.52
CA GLU A 467 16.55 -19.94 -12.92
C GLU A 467 17.47 -18.83 -13.43
N GLY A 468 18.45 -18.42 -12.62
CA GLY A 468 19.40 -17.36 -12.95
C GLY A 468 19.77 -16.51 -11.74
N THR A 469 20.97 -15.96 -11.75
CA THR A 469 21.51 -15.16 -10.64
C THR A 469 20.93 -13.74 -10.68
N VAL A 470 20.24 -13.33 -9.62
CA VAL A 470 19.76 -11.94 -9.44
C VAL A 470 20.96 -11.03 -9.19
N LEU A 471 21.09 -9.98 -10.01
CA LEU A 471 22.11 -8.96 -9.86
C LEU A 471 21.58 -7.71 -9.14
N ALA A 472 20.36 -7.29 -9.51
CA ALA A 472 19.72 -6.10 -8.96
C ALA A 472 18.21 -6.14 -9.22
N GLU A 473 17.47 -5.42 -8.40
CA GLU A 473 16.04 -5.13 -8.59
C GLU A 473 15.85 -3.63 -8.68
N TYR A 474 14.96 -3.21 -9.57
CA TYR A 474 14.69 -1.81 -9.81
C TYR A 474 13.19 -1.53 -9.65
N PRO A 475 12.83 -0.52 -8.83
CA PRO A 475 11.45 -0.10 -8.72
C PRO A 475 11.06 0.75 -9.93
N GLY A 476 9.92 0.43 -10.55
CA GLY A 476 9.17 1.38 -11.37
C GLY A 476 9.67 1.61 -12.81
N VAL A 477 9.08 0.89 -13.76
CA VAL A 477 9.24 1.15 -15.20
C VAL A 477 8.72 2.53 -15.62
N THR A 478 7.69 3.04 -14.93
CA THR A 478 7.05 4.33 -15.22
C THR A 478 8.01 5.50 -15.03
N GLU A 479 8.79 5.47 -13.96
CA GLU A 479 9.79 6.46 -13.60
C GLU A 479 10.94 6.44 -14.62
N MET A 480 11.44 5.24 -14.96
CA MET A 480 12.45 5.08 -16.00
C MET A 480 11.99 5.65 -17.34
N LEU A 481 10.73 5.44 -17.72
CA LEU A 481 10.16 6.02 -18.94
C LEU A 481 10.09 7.54 -18.86
N SER A 482 9.67 8.09 -17.72
CA SER A 482 9.60 9.54 -17.50
C SER A 482 10.99 10.18 -17.64
N ASP A 483 12.00 9.62 -16.97
CA ASP A 483 13.38 10.10 -17.04
C ASP A 483 13.95 9.99 -18.45
N TYR A 484 13.64 8.89 -19.15
CA TYR A 484 14.03 8.70 -20.54
C TYR A 484 13.45 9.78 -21.46
N ILE A 485 12.17 10.11 -21.30
CA ILE A 485 11.49 11.17 -22.06
C ILE A 485 12.10 12.54 -21.76
N VAL A 486 12.32 12.88 -20.48
CA VAL A 486 12.93 14.14 -20.07
C VAL A 486 14.32 14.31 -20.69
N ALA A 487 15.14 13.25 -20.63
CA ALA A 487 16.51 13.29 -21.13
C ALA A 487 16.61 13.33 -22.67
N ARG A 488 15.56 12.96 -23.40
CA ARG A 488 15.59 12.76 -24.86
C ARG A 488 14.47 13.48 -25.60
N SER A 489 13.85 14.49 -24.98
CA SER A 489 12.78 15.26 -25.60
C SER A 489 13.31 16.15 -26.75
N PRO A 490 12.66 16.18 -27.93
CA PRO A 490 11.53 15.35 -28.34
C PRO A 490 11.96 13.90 -28.61
N VAL A 491 11.22 12.93 -28.05
CA VAL A 491 11.44 11.52 -28.36
C VAL A 491 10.90 11.21 -29.76
N ALA A 492 11.60 10.32 -30.47
CA ALA A 492 11.25 9.91 -31.83
C ALA A 492 11.55 8.42 -32.03
N PRO A 493 10.97 7.51 -31.23
CA PRO A 493 11.25 6.09 -31.37
C PRO A 493 10.78 5.56 -32.74
N VAL A 494 11.47 4.55 -33.25
CA VAL A 494 11.18 3.94 -34.56
C VAL A 494 11.07 2.42 -34.42
N ILE A 495 10.50 1.78 -35.44
CA ILE A 495 10.54 0.33 -35.62
C ILE A 495 11.87 0.00 -36.29
N GLU A 496 12.66 -0.89 -35.67
CA GLU A 496 14.03 -1.21 -36.11
C GLU A 496 14.16 -2.64 -36.63
N GLY A 497 13.07 -3.41 -36.64
CA GLY A 497 13.09 -4.83 -37.01
C GLY A 497 13.64 -5.71 -35.89
N ARG A 498 13.48 -5.26 -34.63
CA ARG A 498 13.79 -6.06 -33.44
C ARG A 498 12.88 -7.29 -33.34
N ILE A 499 11.65 -7.22 -33.84
CA ILE A 499 10.72 -8.36 -33.84
C ILE A 499 10.12 -8.51 -35.24
N THR A 500 10.45 -9.61 -35.91
CA THR A 500 10.00 -9.89 -37.27
C THR A 500 9.30 -11.24 -37.38
N ARG A 501 8.57 -11.45 -38.48
CA ARG A 501 7.96 -12.74 -38.78
C ARG A 501 8.83 -13.51 -39.76
N LYS A 502 8.89 -14.82 -39.58
CA LYS A 502 9.53 -15.75 -40.52
C LYS A 502 8.91 -15.60 -41.92
N ALA A 503 9.75 -15.55 -42.95
CA ALA A 503 9.26 -15.41 -44.32
C ALA A 503 8.61 -16.72 -44.81
N ALA A 504 7.58 -16.61 -45.65
CA ALA A 504 6.91 -17.77 -46.23
C ALA A 504 7.91 -18.59 -47.08
N GLY A 505 8.08 -19.87 -46.74
CA GLY A 505 9.02 -20.79 -47.42
C GLY A 505 10.45 -20.81 -46.85
N GLU A 506 10.76 -20.00 -45.82
CA GLU A 506 12.01 -20.15 -45.06
C GLU A 506 11.96 -21.49 -44.28
N PRO A 507 12.99 -22.35 -44.35
CA PRO A 507 13.02 -23.58 -43.58
C PRO A 507 12.88 -23.30 -42.08
N THR A 508 12.15 -24.14 -41.35
CA THR A 508 12.22 -24.13 -39.88
C THR A 508 13.63 -24.53 -39.45
N GLU A 509 14.43 -23.56 -39.01
CA GLU A 509 15.64 -23.83 -38.26
C GLU A 509 15.22 -24.38 -36.89
N PRO A 510 15.75 -25.54 -36.46
CA PRO A 510 15.41 -26.09 -35.16
C PRO A 510 15.88 -25.11 -34.09
N GLY A 511 14.95 -24.55 -33.31
CA GLY A 511 15.28 -23.87 -32.07
C GLY A 511 15.82 -24.88 -31.06
N GLY A 512 17.14 -25.10 -31.03
CA GLY A 512 17.85 -25.95 -30.05
C GLY A 512 19.04 -26.71 -30.65
N PRO A 513 20.10 -27.00 -29.85
CA PRO A 513 21.42 -27.33 -30.35
C PRO A 513 21.39 -28.65 -31.13
N GLY A 514 22.12 -28.69 -32.25
CA GLY A 514 22.35 -29.92 -32.99
C GLY A 514 22.86 -31.01 -32.05
N THR A 515 22.07 -32.05 -31.86
CA THR A 515 22.57 -33.31 -31.35
C THR A 515 23.58 -33.83 -32.37
N PRO A 516 24.83 -34.15 -31.98
CA PRO A 516 25.72 -34.82 -32.92
C PRO A 516 25.12 -36.19 -33.23
N SER A 517 24.82 -36.42 -34.50
CA SER A 517 24.39 -37.73 -35.01
C SER A 517 25.49 -38.75 -34.71
N PRO A 518 25.18 -39.91 -34.09
CA PRO A 518 26.20 -40.90 -33.78
C PRO A 518 26.58 -41.64 -35.06
N SER A 519 27.84 -41.52 -35.48
CA SER A 519 28.42 -42.47 -36.44
C SER A 519 28.69 -43.82 -35.75
N PRO A 520 28.52 -44.94 -36.46
CA PRO A 520 28.28 -46.25 -35.87
C PRO A 520 29.57 -46.88 -35.31
N SER A 521 29.46 -47.49 -34.13
CA SER A 521 30.50 -48.35 -33.57
C SER A 521 30.41 -49.76 -34.18
N PRO A 522 31.53 -50.43 -34.53
CA PRO A 522 31.52 -51.80 -35.02
C PRO A 522 31.36 -52.83 -33.88
N ALA A 523 30.74 -53.95 -34.22
CA ALA A 523 30.43 -55.08 -33.33
C ALA A 523 31.68 -55.90 -32.89
N PRO A 524 31.55 -56.82 -31.91
CA PRO A 524 32.54 -57.03 -30.85
C PRO A 524 33.50 -58.20 -31.06
N SER A 525 34.60 -58.21 -30.31
CA SER A 525 35.40 -59.42 -30.07
C SER A 525 36.10 -59.37 -28.71
N GLY A 526 35.76 -60.34 -27.84
CA GLY A 526 36.67 -60.95 -26.86
C GLY A 526 36.80 -60.33 -25.47
N SER A 527 36.21 -60.99 -24.46
CA SER A 527 36.72 -61.06 -23.06
C SER A 527 37.90 -62.07 -22.98
N PRO A 528 38.74 -62.19 -21.92
CA PRO A 528 38.53 -61.91 -20.48
C PRO A 528 39.71 -61.11 -19.82
N THR A 529 39.82 -60.72 -18.54
CA THR A 529 39.66 -61.45 -17.27
C THR A 529 39.89 -60.49 -16.07
N THR A 530 39.35 -60.86 -14.89
CA THR A 530 39.80 -60.63 -13.48
C THR A 530 39.65 -59.27 -12.76
N SER A 531 38.85 -59.31 -11.68
CA SER A 531 38.69 -58.49 -10.46
C SER A 531 39.99 -58.27 -9.63
N PRO A 532 40.04 -57.54 -8.47
CA PRO A 532 38.94 -57.01 -7.65
C PRO A 532 39.07 -55.59 -7.02
N THR A 533 37.90 -55.11 -6.57
CA THR A 533 37.52 -54.18 -5.47
C THR A 533 38.53 -54.18 -4.28
N PRO A 534 38.75 -53.08 -3.51
CA PRO A 534 37.73 -52.62 -2.55
C PRO A 534 37.62 -51.09 -2.27
N ALA A 535 36.37 -50.66 -2.01
CA ALA A 535 36.03 -49.55 -1.10
C ALA A 535 36.22 -50.05 0.36
N PRO A 536 36.25 -49.24 1.45
CA PRO A 536 35.41 -48.05 1.65
C PRO A 536 36.01 -46.96 2.60
N ALA A 537 35.12 -46.06 3.04
CA ALA A 537 35.07 -45.40 4.36
C ALA A 537 35.43 -43.89 4.44
N SER A 538 34.35 -43.11 4.54
CA SER A 538 34.02 -42.17 5.63
C SER A 538 35.13 -41.50 6.45
N GLY A 539 34.94 -40.19 6.65
CA GLY A 539 35.18 -39.51 7.92
C GLY A 539 36.30 -38.49 7.90
N GLY A 540 36.01 -37.25 8.31
CA GLY A 540 37.04 -36.27 8.60
C GLY A 540 36.61 -34.82 8.53
N SER A 541 35.98 -34.34 9.60
CA SER A 541 35.98 -32.95 10.01
C SER A 541 37.42 -32.44 10.26
N ILE A 542 37.67 -31.14 10.01
CA ILE A 542 38.50 -30.17 10.78
C ILE A 542 38.75 -28.96 9.83
N GLY A 543 38.30 -27.75 10.17
CA GLY A 543 39.13 -26.68 10.75
C GLY A 543 39.31 -25.54 9.74
N SER A 544 38.59 -24.42 9.88
CA SER A 544 39.04 -23.18 10.54
C SER A 544 40.20 -22.45 9.85
N GLY A 545 39.93 -21.23 9.38
CA GLY A 545 40.96 -20.19 9.19
C GLY A 545 41.04 -19.65 7.76
N GLY A 546 40.60 -18.40 7.56
CA GLY A 546 40.81 -17.66 6.32
C GLY A 546 39.97 -16.39 6.27
N ASP A 547 40.58 -15.29 6.69
CA ASP A 547 40.07 -13.92 6.83
C ASP A 547 39.32 -13.32 5.61
N PRO A 548 38.50 -12.27 5.84
CA PRO A 548 37.64 -11.70 4.82
C PRO A 548 38.45 -10.88 3.80
N VAL A 549 38.24 -11.19 2.52
CA VAL A 549 38.73 -10.36 1.42
C VAL A 549 37.91 -9.07 1.37
N ALA A 550 38.58 -7.97 1.72
CA ALA A 550 38.13 -6.63 1.47
C ALA A 550 37.95 -6.39 -0.04
N SER A 551 36.75 -5.99 -0.45
CA SER A 551 36.50 -5.43 -1.77
C SER A 551 35.79 -4.08 -1.65
N GLY A 552 36.60 -3.02 -1.74
CA GLY A 552 36.31 -1.84 -2.55
C GLY A 552 35.04 -1.05 -2.22
N ARG A 553 35.18 -0.09 -1.30
CA ARG A 553 34.42 1.16 -1.35
C ARG A 553 34.65 1.81 -2.72
N LEU A 554 33.61 1.88 -3.55
CA LEU A 554 33.57 2.82 -4.67
C LEU A 554 33.18 4.19 -4.12
N ALA A 555 34.02 5.16 -4.45
CA ALA A 555 33.93 6.54 -4.04
C ALA A 555 32.62 7.16 -4.52
N ALA A 556 31.95 7.85 -3.58
CA ALA A 556 31.00 8.89 -3.89
C ALA A 556 31.73 9.99 -4.67
N THR A 557 31.39 10.15 -5.95
CA THR A 557 31.67 11.38 -6.69
C THR A 557 30.35 12.12 -6.84
N GLY A 558 30.24 13.23 -6.14
CA GLY A 558 29.06 14.08 -6.10
C GLY A 558 28.76 14.74 -7.44
N SER A 559 27.47 14.95 -7.65
CA SER A 559 26.94 16.15 -8.28
C SER A 559 25.89 16.71 -7.32
N GLU A 560 26.31 17.62 -6.45
CA GLU A 560 25.37 18.58 -5.87
C GLU A 560 24.98 19.56 -6.98
N ASP A 561 23.68 19.76 -7.20
CA ASP A 561 23.17 21.00 -7.79
C ASP A 561 21.81 21.38 -7.16
N PRO A 562 21.61 22.62 -6.67
CA PRO A 562 20.76 22.91 -5.50
C PRO A 562 19.46 23.69 -5.84
N TRP A 563 18.80 23.40 -6.97
CA TRP A 563 17.68 24.25 -7.47
C TRP A 563 16.26 23.62 -7.50
N LEU A 564 16.05 22.44 -6.90
CA LEU A 564 14.68 21.86 -6.77
C LEU A 564 13.94 22.22 -5.46
N VAL A 565 14.60 22.91 -4.52
CA VAL A 565 14.11 23.08 -3.13
C VAL A 565 13.42 24.43 -2.90
N SER A 566 13.48 25.42 -3.79
CA SER A 566 13.03 26.79 -3.48
C SER A 566 11.68 27.24 -4.07
N LEU A 567 11.04 26.49 -4.98
CA LEU A 567 9.72 26.88 -5.56
C LEU A 567 8.54 26.03 -5.06
N LEU A 568 8.75 24.75 -4.69
CA LEU A 568 7.78 23.98 -3.91
C LEU A 568 7.69 24.47 -2.45
N ALA A 569 8.78 25.03 -1.94
CA ALA A 569 8.84 25.75 -0.67
C ALA A 569 8.04 27.07 -0.68
N GLY A 570 7.65 27.64 -1.83
CA GLY A 570 6.80 28.84 -1.88
C GLY A 570 5.29 28.56 -1.82
N GLY A 571 4.85 27.47 -2.45
CA GLY A 571 3.42 27.11 -2.54
C GLY A 571 2.86 26.46 -1.26
N GLY A 572 3.63 25.57 -0.63
CA GLY A 572 3.26 24.94 0.65
C GLY A 572 3.13 25.94 1.81
N ILE A 573 3.82 27.08 1.74
CA ILE A 573 3.70 28.17 2.71
C ILE A 573 2.36 28.92 2.61
N LEU A 574 1.75 28.99 1.42
CA LEU A 574 0.40 29.57 1.24
C LEU A 574 -0.73 28.63 1.72
N ALA A 575 -0.54 27.31 1.64
CA ALA A 575 -1.44 26.32 2.26
C ALA A 575 -1.46 26.46 3.80
N GLY A 576 -0.36 26.91 4.40
CA GLY A 576 -0.25 27.16 5.84
C GLY A 576 -0.97 28.42 6.36
N LEU A 577 -1.06 29.51 5.59
CA LEU A 577 -1.56 30.79 6.10
C LEU A 577 -3.10 30.95 6.07
N LEU A 578 -3.79 30.29 5.14
CA LEU A 578 -5.25 30.36 5.03
C LEU A 578 -5.98 29.49 6.06
N LEU A 579 -5.42 28.31 6.41
CA LEU A 579 -5.93 27.46 7.50
C LEU A 579 -5.82 28.16 8.88
N LEU A 580 -4.78 28.98 9.08
CA LEU A 580 -4.55 29.78 10.28
C LEU A 580 -5.55 30.94 10.47
N VAL A 581 -6.11 31.50 9.40
CA VAL A 581 -7.15 32.55 9.47
C VAL A 581 -8.54 31.95 9.69
N ALA A 582 -8.83 30.78 9.13
CA ALA A 582 -10.11 30.09 9.31
C ALA A 582 -10.27 29.52 10.74
N ALA A 583 -9.22 28.89 11.30
CA ALA A 583 -9.26 28.35 12.66
C ALA A 583 -9.36 29.44 13.74
N ARG A 584 -8.80 30.65 13.51
CA ARG A 584 -8.93 31.79 14.44
C ARG A 584 -10.34 32.39 14.47
N ARG A 585 -11.13 32.27 13.40
CA ARG A 585 -12.54 32.69 13.39
C ARG A 585 -13.43 31.76 14.22
N ARG A 586 -13.20 30.43 14.22
CA ARG A 586 -13.94 29.47 15.07
C ARG A 586 -13.72 29.68 16.58
N ARG A 587 -12.63 30.35 17.01
CA ARG A 587 -12.40 30.71 18.42
C ARG A 587 -13.10 32.00 18.88
N LYS A 588 -13.69 32.81 17.99
CA LYS A 588 -14.35 34.07 18.37
C LYS A 588 -15.86 33.97 18.58
N ASP A 589 -16.52 32.92 18.11
CA ASP A 589 -17.98 32.78 18.21
C ASP A 589 -18.46 31.88 19.37
N ILE A 590 -17.56 31.43 20.25
CA ILE A 590 -17.89 30.67 21.48
C ILE A 590 -17.93 31.59 22.73
N GLY A 591 -17.98 32.91 22.57
CA GLY A 591 -18.07 33.80 23.73
C GLY A 591 -18.60 35.19 23.44
N THR A 592 -19.94 35.34 23.39
CA THR A 592 -20.74 36.38 24.09
C THR A 592 -22.19 36.36 23.59
N ARG A 593 -23.07 35.62 24.26
CA ARG A 593 -24.38 36.04 24.82
C ARG A 593 -25.26 34.85 25.14
#